data_AF-A0A933KLN5-F1
#
_entry.id   AF-A0A933KLN5-F1
#
_cell.length_a   1.000
_cell.length_b   1.000
_cell.length_c   1.000
_cell.angle_alpha   90.00
_cell.angle_beta   90.00
_cell.angle_gamma   90.00
#
_symmetry.space_group_name_H-M   'P 1'
#
loop_
_entity.id
_entity.type
_entity.pdbx_description
1 polymer ?
#
loop_
_entity_poly.entity_id
_entity_poly.type
_entity_poly.pdbx_seq_one_letter_code
_entity_poly.pdbx_strand_id
1 'polypeptide(L)' 'MSTTTRLRAGNVIEIEVEGVAVSALVLLAAGDAVILDMCDGSTPVVVRLSDLGPVRVFDPS' A
#
# COMPACT_ATOMS: atom_id res chain seq x y z
N MET A 1 -8.83 -16.40 -9.29
CA MET A 1 -8.90 -16.43 -7.81
C MET A 1 -8.22 -15.17 -7.30
N SER A 2 -8.96 -14.26 -6.66
CA SER A 2 -8.33 -13.09 -6.03
C SER A 2 -7.85 -13.53 -4.65
N THR A 3 -6.56 -13.82 -4.52
CA THR A 3 -5.94 -14.05 -3.22
C THR A 3 -5.93 -12.73 -2.47
N THR A 4 -6.63 -12.67 -1.33
CA THR A 4 -6.57 -11.52 -0.43
C THR A 4 -5.14 -11.38 0.09
N THR A 5 -4.35 -10.52 -0.55
CA THR A 5 -2.97 -10.28 -0.14
C THR A 5 -2.96 -9.47 1.15
N ARG A 6 -2.46 -10.07 2.23
CA ARG A 6 -2.34 -9.40 3.52
C ARG A 6 -1.10 -8.50 3.53
N LEU A 7 -1.31 -7.19 3.57
CA LEU A 7 -0.24 -6.20 3.69
C LEU A 7 0.49 -6.31 5.03
N ARG A 8 1.80 -6.10 4.99
CA ARG A 8 2.70 -6.07 6.15
C ARG A 8 3.67 -4.91 6.03
N ALA A 9 4.15 -4.42 7.17
CA ALA A 9 5.24 -3.48 7.20
C ALA A 9 6.45 -3.99 6.39
N GLY A 10 7.05 -3.13 5.59
CA GLY A 10 8.14 -3.45 4.67
C GLY A 10 7.70 -3.90 3.27
N ASN A 11 6.41 -4.16 3.03
CA ASN A 11 5.97 -4.39 1.65
C ASN A 11 6.10 -3.12 0.82
N VAL A 12 6.65 -3.25 -0.39
CA VAL A 12 6.48 -2.25 -1.45
C VAL A 12 5.26 -2.67 -2.26
N ILE A 13 4.35 -1.73 -2.49
CA ILE A 13 3.11 -1.98 -3.21
C ILE A 13 2.91 -0.98 -4.33
N GLU A 14 2.19 -1.40 -5.36
CA GLU A 14 1.61 -0.53 -6.38
C GLU A 14 0.13 -0.34 -6.08
N ILE A 15 -0.29 0.93 -6.12
CA ILE A 15 -1.68 1.36 -5.98
C ILE A 15 -2.03 2.37 -7.08
N GLU A 16 -3.31 2.54 -7.36
CA GLU A 16 -3.80 3.55 -8.29
C GLU A 16 -4.26 4.79 -7.52
N VAL A 17 -3.73 5.96 -7.88
CA VAL A 17 -4.15 7.27 -7.35
C VAL A 17 -4.49 8.15 -8.56
N GLU A 18 -5.74 8.57 -8.65
CA GLU A 18 -6.23 9.43 -9.75
C GLU A 18 -5.92 8.89 -11.15
N GLY A 19 -6.00 7.56 -11.33
CA GLY A 19 -5.72 6.89 -12.61
C GLY A 19 -4.24 6.70 -12.91
N VAL A 20 -3.34 7.05 -11.98
CA VAL A 20 -1.89 6.89 -12.11
C VAL A 20 -1.41 5.80 -11.16
N ALA A 21 -0.63 4.86 -11.68
CA ALA A 21 0.04 3.84 -10.87
C ALA A 21 1.20 4.48 -10.09
N VAL A 22 1.18 4.35 -8.77
CA VAL A 22 2.20 4.87 -7.87
C VAL A 22 2.72 3.78 -6.96
N SER A 23 4.00 3.87 -6.59
CA SER A 23 4.62 2.96 -5.61
C SER A 23 4.48 3.53 -4.21
N ALA A 24 4.24 2.66 -3.23
CA ALA A 24 4.23 3.03 -1.83
C ALA A 24 4.93 1.96 -0.97
N LEU A 25 5.62 2.39 0.07
CA LEU A 25 6.16 1.53 1.12
C LEU A 25 5.17 1.47 2.29
N VAL A 26 4.79 0.25 2.67
CA VAL A 26 4.00 0.03 3.88
C VAL A 26 4.90 0.19 5.10
N LEU A 27 4.76 1.31 5.82
CA LEU A 27 5.51 1.56 7.05
C LEU A 27 4.95 0.79 8.24
N LEU A 28 3.62 0.67 8.32
CA LEU A 28 2.91 -0.05 9.37
C LEU A 28 1.60 -0.62 8.81
N ALA A 29 1.27 -1.85 9.21
CA ALA A 29 -0.03 -2.46 8.96
C ALA A 29 -0.62 -2.90 10.30
N ALA A 30 -1.67 -2.22 10.76
CA ALA A 30 -2.27 -2.45 12.07
C ALA A 30 -3.79 -2.33 12.01
N GLY A 31 -4.50 -3.37 12.46
CA GLY A 31 -5.96 -3.39 12.46
C GLY A 31 -6.54 -3.23 11.06
N ASP A 32 -7.35 -2.18 10.88
CA ASP A 32 -8.06 -1.81 9.66
C ASP A 32 -7.37 -0.70 8.85
N ALA A 33 -6.16 -0.29 9.24
CA ALA A 33 -5.42 0.79 8.59
C ALA A 33 -3.95 0.43 8.30
N VAL A 34 -3.40 1.13 7.31
CA VAL A 34 -1.99 1.08 6.93
C VAL A 34 -1.41 2.49 6.89
N ILE A 35 -0.12 2.61 7.21
CA ILE A 35 0.67 3.82 6.97
C ILE A 35 1.48 3.57 5.71
N LEU A 36 1.34 4.47 4.73
CA LEU A 36 2.01 4.41 3.44
C LEU A 36 2.95 5.60 3.27
N ASP A 37 4.19 5.32 2.94
CA ASP A 37 5.12 6.30 2.38
C ASP A 37 5.01 6.23 0.85
N MET A 38 4.65 7.34 0.20
CA MET A 38 4.45 7.42 -1.25
C MET A 38 5.76 7.49 -2.04
N CYS A 39 6.91 7.39 -1.36
CA CYS A 39 8.25 7.42 -1.95
C CYS A 39 8.55 8.67 -2.79
N ASP A 40 7.85 9.77 -2.53
CA ASP A 40 7.94 11.05 -3.25
C ASP A 40 8.47 12.20 -2.37
N GLY A 41 8.85 11.89 -1.13
CA GLY A 41 9.33 12.87 -0.15
C GLY A 41 8.21 13.62 0.60
N SER A 42 6.94 13.31 0.32
CA SER A 42 5.81 13.82 1.10
C SER A 42 5.70 13.11 2.46
N THR A 43 4.86 13.67 3.34
CA THR A 43 4.55 13.04 4.63
C THR A 43 3.76 11.76 4.42
N PRO A 44 4.10 10.64 5.10
CA PRO A 44 3.33 9.40 5.02
C PRO A 44 1.85 9.59 5.38
N VAL A 45 1.00 8.83 4.71
CA VAL A 45 -0.46 8.91 4.86
C VAL A 45 -1.02 7.68 5.54
N VAL A 46 -2.10 7.87 6.31
CA VAL A 46 -2.86 6.77 6.92
C VAL A 46 -4.06 6.46 6.04
N VAL A 47 -4.20 5.20 5.63
CA VAL A 47 -5.28 4.75 4.74
C VAL A 47 -6.00 3.57 5.38
N ARG A 48 -7.33 3.59 5.38
CA ARG A 48 -8.12 2.42 5.76
C ARG A 48 -8.06 1.36 4.68
N LEU A 49 -7.97 0.09 5.05
CA LEU A 49 -7.95 -1.02 4.11
C LEU A 49 -9.21 -1.08 3.24
N SER A 50 -10.35 -0.56 3.70
CA SER A 50 -11.59 -0.44 2.91
C SER A 50 -11.51 0.59 1.79
N ASP A 51 -10.65 1.59 1.98
CA ASP A 51 -10.48 2.73 1.07
C ASP A 51 -9.28 2.49 0.14
N LEU A 52 -8.41 1.55 0.51
CA LEU A 52 -7.31 1.06 -0.30
C LEU A 52 -7.90 0.16 -1.40
N GLY A 53 -7.91 0.68 -2.64
CA GLY A 53 -8.35 -0.06 -3.82
C GLY A 53 -7.50 -1.30 -4.12
N PRO A 54 -7.56 -1.84 -5.34
CA PRO A 54 -6.71 -2.96 -5.74
C PRO A 54 -5.22 -2.66 -5.50
N VAL A 55 -4.51 -3.61 -4.91
CA VAL A 55 -3.08 -3.49 -4.61
C VAL A 55 -2.29 -4.63 -5.26
N ARG A 56 -1.10 -4.31 -5.76
CA ARG A 56 -0.11 -5.31 -6.18
C ARG A 56 1.11 -5.22 -5.28
N VAL A 57 1.43 -6.29 -4.57
CA VAL A 57 2.65 -6.36 -3.75
C VAL A 57 3.82 -6.72 -4.65
N PHE A 58 4.91 -5.97 -4.56
CA PHE A 58 6.18 -6.35 -5.18
C PHE A 58 6.88 -7.38 -4.27
N ASP A 59 7.08 -8.58 -4.81
CA ASP A 59 7.92 -9.61 -4.18
C ASP A 59 9.32 -9.52 -4.78
N PRO A 60 10.38 -9.30 -3.99
CA PRO A 60 11.76 -9.27 -4.47
C PRO A 60 12.33 -10.66 -4.82
N SER A 61 11.52 -11.73 -4.78
CA SER A 61 11.90 -13.11 -5.12
C SER A 61 12.35 -13.31 -6.56
#